data_AF-M4ZE09-F1
#
_entry.id   AF-M4ZE09-F1
#
_cell.length_a   1.000
_cell.length_b   1.000
_cell.length_c   1.000
_cell.angle_alpha   90.00
_cell.angle_beta   90.00
_cell.angle_gamma   90.00
#
_symmetry.space_group_name_H-M   'P 1'
#
loop_
_entity.id
_entity.type
_entity.pdbx_description
1 polymer ?
#
loop_
_entity_poly.entity_id
_entity_poly.type
_entity_poly.pdbx_seq_one_letter_code
_entity_poly.pdbx_strand_id
1 'polypeptide(L)'
;MWPKPPRVPSQQKPCAGSANSMRSRRVSAANRRAFAKPIVDALNAWLDAQLHLVSGRSMLAEAIRYALSCWHDLTRFLNDGRVELHTNSVERAIRPITLARKNHLFARSDGGGHRWAVISSLITTCKLNDIEPYAYLRMSCSSWSTDIPSIASRNFCRGAGR
;
A
#
# COMPACT_ATOMS: atom_id res chain seq x y z
N MET A 1 -1.74 -6.63 -39.62
CA MET A 1 -1.38 -7.60 -38.57
C MET A 1 0.03 -7.27 -38.10
N TRP A 2 0.19 -6.46 -37.05
CA TRP A 2 1.52 -6.06 -36.55
C TRP A 2 2.01 -7.10 -35.54
N PRO A 3 3.23 -7.64 -35.68
CA PRO A 3 3.78 -8.57 -34.70
C PRO A 3 4.01 -7.84 -33.36
N LYS A 4 3.58 -8.46 -32.26
CA LYS A 4 3.86 -7.95 -30.90
C LYS A 4 5.37 -8.03 -30.64
N PRO A 5 5.99 -6.96 -30.09
CA PRO A 5 7.40 -7.01 -29.71
C PRO A 5 7.63 -8.05 -28.59
N PRO A 6 8.84 -8.64 -28.50
CA PRO A 6 9.16 -9.61 -27.47
C PRO A 6 9.04 -8.96 -26.08
N ARG A 7 8.52 -9.73 -25.11
CA ARG A 7 8.41 -9.31 -23.72
C ARG A 7 9.82 -9.04 -23.18
N VAL A 8 10.14 -7.79 -22.92
CA VAL A 8 11.37 -7.41 -22.21
C VAL A 8 11.33 -8.11 -20.84
N PRO A 9 12.41 -8.82 -20.42
CA PRO A 9 12.49 -9.38 -19.07
C PRO A 9 12.23 -8.24 -18.08
N SER A 10 11.38 -8.48 -17.09
CA SER A 10 11.07 -7.50 -16.05
C SER A 10 12.39 -7.11 -15.38
N GLN A 11 12.92 -5.95 -15.74
CA GLN A 11 14.01 -5.30 -15.00
C GLN A 11 13.50 -5.19 -13.56
N GLN A 12 13.98 -6.07 -12.70
CA GLN A 12 13.81 -5.96 -11.26
C GLN A 12 14.45 -4.62 -10.91
N LYS A 13 13.59 -3.65 -10.57
CA LYS A 13 14.06 -2.35 -10.11
C LYS A 13 14.91 -2.62 -8.86
N PRO A 14 16.12 -2.04 -8.75
CA PRO A 14 17.03 -2.34 -7.66
C PRO A 14 16.33 -2.18 -6.32
N CYS A 15 16.52 -3.17 -5.43
CA CYS A 15 15.90 -3.21 -4.11
C CYS A 15 16.14 -1.89 -3.35
N ALA A 16 15.16 -1.51 -2.55
CA ALA A 16 15.12 -0.27 -1.80
C ALA A 16 16.21 -0.24 -0.70
N GLY A 17 17.47 -0.03 -1.07
CA GLY A 17 18.57 -0.02 -0.10
C GLY A 17 19.93 0.50 -0.60
N SER A 18 20.06 0.92 -1.86
CA SER A 18 21.32 1.48 -2.37
C SER A 18 21.63 2.86 -1.76
N ALA A 19 22.89 3.14 -1.43
CA ALA A 19 23.37 4.47 -0.98
C ALA A 19 22.93 5.62 -1.91
N ASN A 20 22.71 5.34 -3.21
CA ASN A 20 22.13 6.27 -4.17
C ASN A 20 20.66 6.64 -3.88
N SER A 21 19.87 5.71 -3.36
CA SER A 21 18.47 5.96 -2.94
C SER A 21 18.41 6.88 -1.73
N MET A 22 19.32 6.73 -0.77
CA MET A 22 19.36 7.56 0.44
C MET A 22 19.85 8.99 0.13
N ARG A 23 20.84 9.12 -0.76
CA ARG A 23 21.31 10.42 -1.26
C ARG A 23 20.21 11.14 -2.05
N SER A 24 19.50 10.43 -2.93
CA SER A 24 18.34 10.96 -3.68
C SER A 24 17.20 11.44 -2.76
N ARG A 25 16.89 10.71 -1.68
CA ARG A 25 15.86 11.11 -0.69
C ARG A 25 16.24 12.39 0.06
N ARG A 26 17.49 12.53 0.48
CA ARG A 26 17.98 13.74 1.19
C ARG A 26 17.98 14.96 0.28
N VAL A 27 18.43 14.81 -0.96
CA VAL A 27 18.39 15.89 -1.98
C VAL A 27 16.95 16.29 -2.28
N SER A 28 16.05 15.31 -2.39
CA SER A 28 14.62 15.57 -2.61
C SER A 28 13.98 16.32 -1.44
N ALA A 29 14.31 15.98 -0.19
CA ALA A 29 13.80 16.69 0.99
C ALA A 29 14.30 18.14 1.04
N ALA A 30 15.58 18.38 0.72
CA ALA A 30 16.14 19.73 0.64
C ALA A 30 15.43 20.58 -0.43
N ASN A 31 15.23 20.02 -1.63
CA ASN A 31 14.51 20.71 -2.72
C ASN A 31 13.06 21.02 -2.34
N ARG A 32 12.36 20.10 -1.67
CA ARG A 32 10.99 20.34 -1.20
C ARG A 32 10.93 21.48 -0.19
N ARG A 33 11.88 21.57 0.73
CA ARG A 33 11.94 22.70 1.68
C ARG A 33 12.26 24.03 1.01
N ALA A 34 13.09 24.03 -0.02
CA ALA A 34 13.44 25.25 -0.74
C ALA A 34 12.30 25.76 -1.62
N PHE A 35 11.63 24.88 -2.36
CA PHE A 35 10.65 25.28 -3.38
C PHE A 35 9.19 25.05 -2.97
N ALA A 36 8.88 23.89 -2.37
CA ALA A 36 7.48 23.54 -2.07
C ALA A 36 6.98 24.17 -0.77
N LYS A 37 7.84 24.29 0.26
CA LYS A 37 7.47 24.91 1.54
C LYS A 37 6.87 26.32 1.40
N PRO A 38 7.48 27.29 0.69
CA PRO A 38 6.90 28.63 0.59
C PRO A 38 5.54 28.64 -0.11
N ILE A 39 5.32 27.74 -1.08
CA ILE A 39 4.04 27.59 -1.78
C ILE A 39 2.97 27.04 -0.84
N VAL A 40 3.33 26.01 -0.06
CA VAL A 40 2.43 25.40 0.93
C VAL A 40 2.08 26.41 2.02
N ASP A 41 3.06 27.15 2.55
CA ASP A 41 2.83 28.17 3.57
C ASP A 41 1.92 29.30 3.03
N ALA A 42 2.13 29.74 1.79
CA ALA A 42 1.26 30.70 1.12
C ALA A 42 -0.16 30.17 0.90
N LEU A 43 -0.31 28.88 0.54
CA LEU A 43 -1.60 28.24 0.40
C LEU A 43 -2.35 28.16 1.73
N ASN A 44 -1.66 27.87 2.84
CA ASN A 44 -2.26 27.85 4.17
C ASN A 44 -2.88 29.20 4.52
N ALA A 45 -2.06 30.26 4.41
CA ALA A 45 -2.50 31.62 4.69
C ALA A 45 -3.65 32.05 3.77
N TRP A 46 -3.62 31.63 2.50
CA TRP A 46 -4.71 31.90 1.57
C TRP A 46 -6.00 31.19 1.97
N LEU A 47 -5.94 29.91 2.37
CA LEU A 47 -7.11 29.15 2.82
C LEU A 47 -7.74 29.73 4.08
N ASP A 48 -6.92 30.15 5.06
CA ASP A 48 -7.40 30.88 6.24
C ASP A 48 -8.08 32.20 5.86
N ALA A 49 -7.50 32.97 4.93
CA ALA A 49 -8.11 34.19 4.44
C ALA A 49 -9.46 33.94 3.73
N GLN A 50 -9.55 32.87 2.93
CA GLN A 50 -10.80 32.51 2.24
C GLN A 50 -11.92 32.12 3.20
N LEU A 51 -11.62 31.53 4.37
CA LEU A 51 -12.64 31.20 5.36
C LEU A 51 -13.40 32.43 5.87
N HIS A 52 -12.75 33.59 5.92
CA HIS A 52 -13.41 34.83 6.34
C HIS A 52 -14.35 35.42 5.28
N LEU A 53 -14.13 35.07 4.02
CA LEU A 53 -14.93 35.57 2.88
C LEU A 53 -16.13 34.66 2.56
N VAL A 54 -16.05 33.40 2.95
CA VAL A 54 -17.03 32.37 2.60
C VAL A 54 -18.03 32.18 3.74
N SER A 55 -19.31 32.03 3.39
CA SER A 55 -20.35 31.69 4.37
C SER A 55 -20.01 30.41 5.12
N GLY A 56 -20.00 30.48 6.46
CA GLY A 56 -19.50 29.43 7.34
C GLY A 56 -20.21 28.08 7.20
N ARG A 57 -21.46 28.05 6.72
CA ARG A 57 -22.24 26.82 6.47
C ARG A 57 -22.16 26.27 5.04
N SER A 58 -21.34 26.86 4.18
CA SER A 58 -21.16 26.32 2.83
C SER A 58 -20.32 25.04 2.83
N MET A 59 -20.56 24.16 1.86
CA MET A 59 -19.72 22.97 1.64
C MET A 59 -18.25 23.33 1.38
N LEU A 60 -18.01 24.50 0.80
CA LEU A 60 -16.66 25.01 0.54
C LEU A 60 -15.95 25.33 1.87
N ALA A 61 -16.61 26.04 2.78
CA ALA A 61 -16.05 26.32 4.10
C ALA A 61 -15.79 25.04 4.91
N GLU A 62 -16.63 24.02 4.77
CA GLU A 62 -16.42 22.71 5.37
C GLU A 62 -15.19 22.00 4.80
N ALA A 63 -15.03 21.98 3.48
CA ALA A 63 -13.86 21.40 2.83
C ALA A 63 -12.55 22.11 3.23
N ILE A 64 -12.56 23.45 3.33
CA ILE A 64 -11.39 24.21 3.80
C ILE A 64 -11.07 23.86 5.26
N ARG A 65 -12.07 23.86 6.16
CA ARG A 65 -11.86 23.46 7.55
C ARG A 65 -11.29 22.06 7.68
N TYR A 66 -11.79 21.12 6.87
CA TYR A 66 -11.25 19.77 6.84
C TYR A 66 -9.78 19.75 6.39
N ALA A 67 -9.45 20.43 5.29
CA ALA A 67 -8.07 20.53 4.81
C ALA A 67 -7.12 21.15 5.87
N LEU A 68 -7.55 22.23 6.53
CA LEU A 68 -6.79 22.88 7.60
C LEU A 68 -6.65 21.99 8.84
N SER A 69 -7.68 21.20 9.19
CA SER A 69 -7.60 20.25 10.30
C SER A 69 -6.56 19.15 10.08
N CYS A 70 -6.34 18.75 8.81
CA CYS A 70 -5.36 17.75 8.42
C CYS A 70 -4.01 18.36 7.97
N TRP A 71 -3.79 19.66 8.17
CA TRP A 71 -2.64 20.37 7.60
C TRP A 71 -1.28 19.82 8.07
N HIS A 72 -1.20 19.41 9.34
CA HIS A 72 0.02 18.81 9.89
C HIS A 72 0.41 17.53 9.17
N ASP A 73 -0.55 16.66 8.87
CA ASP A 73 -0.32 15.42 8.13
C ASP A 73 0.00 15.70 6.66
N LEU A 74 -0.70 16.67 6.05
CA LEU A 74 -0.48 17.07 4.66
C LEU A 74 0.92 17.64 4.44
N THR A 75 1.51 18.32 5.43
CA THR A 75 2.84 18.94 5.31
C THR A 75 4.00 18.03 5.70
N ARG A 76 3.73 16.81 6.18
CA ARG A 76 4.75 15.87 6.66
C ARG A 76 5.80 15.50 5.60
N PHE A 77 5.43 15.49 4.30
CA PHE A 77 6.34 15.19 3.19
C PHE A 77 7.44 16.25 2.97
N LEU A 78 7.26 17.47 3.50
CA LEU A 78 8.26 18.53 3.46
C LEU A 78 9.43 18.24 4.40
N ASN A 79 9.12 17.54 5.50
CA ASN A 79 10.10 17.22 6.53
C ASN A 79 10.73 15.84 6.32
N ASP A 80 9.96 14.87 5.82
CA ASP A 80 10.41 13.51 5.57
C ASP A 80 10.59 13.20 4.08
N GLY A 81 11.85 12.97 3.67
CA GLY A 81 12.20 12.57 2.31
C GLY A 81 11.81 11.12 1.95
N ARG A 82 11.34 10.32 2.91
CA ARG A 82 10.81 8.97 2.67
C ARG A 82 9.37 8.99 2.17
N VAL A 83 8.60 10.01 2.53
CA VAL A 83 7.21 10.17 2.11
C VAL A 83 7.20 10.73 0.69
N GLU A 84 6.52 10.03 -0.21
CA GLU A 84 6.25 10.50 -1.57
C GLU A 84 5.06 11.46 -1.55
N LEU A 85 5.08 12.51 -2.37
CA LEU A 85 3.95 13.44 -2.49
C LEU A 85 2.74 12.80 -3.19
N HIS A 86 2.96 11.75 -3.97
CA HIS A 86 1.97 11.14 -4.83
C HIS A 86 1.66 9.70 -4.42
N THR A 87 0.46 9.24 -4.76
CA THR A 87 -0.08 7.92 -4.42
C THR A 87 0.39 6.80 -5.34
N ASN A 88 1.15 7.09 -6.41
CA ASN A 88 1.53 6.10 -7.43
C ASN A 88 2.21 4.84 -6.85
N SER A 89 3.05 4.97 -5.82
CA SER A 89 3.66 3.80 -5.17
C SER A 89 2.61 2.93 -4.47
N VAL A 90 1.70 3.56 -3.71
CA VAL A 90 0.57 2.88 -3.05
C VAL A 90 -0.38 2.26 -4.07
N GLU A 91 -0.72 2.99 -5.14
CA GLU A 91 -1.58 2.50 -6.22
C GLU A 91 -0.97 1.30 -6.92
N ARG A 92 0.33 1.33 -7.20
CA ARG A 92 1.04 0.18 -7.77
C ARG A 92 1.05 -1.02 -6.82
N ALA A 93 1.19 -0.79 -5.52
CA ALA A 93 1.16 -1.84 -4.51
C ALA A 93 -0.22 -2.47 -4.36
N ILE A 94 -1.31 -1.69 -4.43
CA ILE A 94 -2.68 -2.20 -4.26
C ILE A 94 -3.27 -2.79 -5.55
N ARG A 95 -2.80 -2.34 -6.73
CA ARG A 95 -3.26 -2.82 -8.04
C ARG A 95 -3.30 -4.34 -8.20
N PRO A 96 -2.27 -5.13 -7.81
CA PRO A 96 -2.37 -6.59 -7.91
C PRO A 96 -3.52 -7.15 -7.06
N ILE A 97 -3.81 -6.59 -5.89
CA ILE A 97 -4.91 -7.04 -5.03
C ILE A 97 -6.26 -6.73 -5.69
N THR A 98 -6.43 -5.51 -6.23
CA THR A 98 -7.69 -5.11 -6.88
C THR A 98 -7.96 -5.88 -8.17
N LEU A 99 -6.92 -6.16 -8.95
CA LEU A 99 -7.03 -7.02 -10.14
C LEU A 99 -7.35 -8.46 -9.75
N ALA A 100 -6.67 -8.98 -8.74
CA ALA A 100 -6.83 -10.36 -8.36
C ALA A 100 -8.24 -10.62 -7.76
N ARG A 101 -8.87 -9.64 -7.10
CA ARG A 101 -10.31 -9.70 -6.70
C ARG A 101 -11.26 -10.09 -7.85
N LYS A 102 -10.98 -9.69 -9.09
CA LYS A 102 -11.79 -10.10 -10.26
C LYS A 102 -11.51 -11.54 -10.71
N ASN A 103 -10.37 -12.10 -10.34
CA ASN A 103 -9.88 -13.42 -10.77
C ASN A 103 -10.04 -14.51 -9.68
N HIS A 104 -10.29 -14.14 -8.41
CA HIS A 104 -10.52 -15.10 -7.32
C HIS A 104 -11.97 -15.57 -7.30
N LEU A 105 -12.29 -16.54 -8.17
CA LEU A 105 -13.60 -17.20 -8.23
C LEU A 105 -14.00 -17.88 -6.91
N PHE A 106 -13.05 -18.11 -6.00
CA PHE A 106 -13.26 -18.78 -4.71
C PHE A 106 -13.58 -17.82 -3.54
N ALA A 107 -13.45 -16.50 -3.74
CA ALA A 107 -13.77 -15.49 -2.73
C ALA A 107 -15.22 -15.00 -2.83
N ARG A 108 -16.17 -15.93 -3.06
CA ARG A 108 -17.61 -15.63 -3.17
C ARG A 108 -18.31 -15.55 -1.80
N SER A 109 -17.70 -16.12 -0.76
CA SER A 109 -18.18 -16.06 0.62
C SER A 109 -17.20 -15.27 1.50
N ASP A 110 -17.71 -14.70 2.60
CA ASP A 110 -16.89 -13.93 3.56
C ASP A 110 -15.73 -14.76 4.10
N GLY A 111 -15.95 -16.06 4.35
CA GLY A 111 -14.90 -16.99 4.77
C GLY A 111 -13.84 -17.22 3.69
N GLY A 112 -14.22 -17.28 2.41
CA GLY A 112 -13.28 -17.37 1.30
C GLY A 112 -12.47 -16.09 1.12
N GLY A 113 -13.11 -14.92 1.27
CA GLY A 113 -12.46 -13.61 1.25
C GLY A 113 -11.44 -13.46 2.39
N HIS A 114 -11.79 -13.88 3.61
CA HIS A 114 -10.89 -13.82 4.76
C HIS A 114 -9.64 -14.68 4.56
N ARG A 115 -9.79 -15.93 4.12
CA ARG A 115 -8.64 -16.82 3.83
C ARG A 115 -7.75 -16.26 2.72
N TRP A 116 -8.35 -15.67 1.68
CA TRP A 116 -7.62 -15.00 0.63
C TRP A 116 -6.84 -13.77 1.15
N ALA A 117 -7.43 -12.99 2.05
CA ALA A 117 -6.77 -11.84 2.67
C ALA A 117 -5.53 -12.26 3.46
N VAL A 118 -5.59 -13.39 4.19
CA VAL A 118 -4.44 -13.96 4.91
C VAL A 118 -3.33 -14.35 3.93
N ILE A 119 -3.64 -15.12 2.89
CA ILE A 119 -2.65 -15.59 1.91
C ILE A 119 -2.02 -14.42 1.15
N SER A 120 -2.83 -13.47 0.67
CA SER A 120 -2.33 -12.30 -0.06
C SER A 120 -1.47 -11.39 0.81
N SER A 121 -1.78 -11.26 2.10
CA SER A 121 -0.94 -10.55 3.06
C SER A 121 0.42 -11.23 3.20
N LEU A 122 0.46 -12.56 3.40
CA LEU A 122 1.71 -13.32 3.50
C LEU A 122 2.59 -13.18 2.24
N ILE A 123 1.99 -13.34 1.06
CA ILE A 123 2.69 -13.18 -0.22
C ILE A 123 3.25 -11.76 -0.37
N THR A 124 2.45 -10.75 0.00
CA THR A 124 2.88 -9.34 -0.09
C THR A 124 4.02 -9.05 0.88
N THR A 125 3.97 -9.58 2.10
CA THR A 125 5.07 -9.48 3.07
C THR A 125 6.33 -10.14 2.56
N CYS A 126 6.26 -11.33 1.94
CA CYS A 126 7.43 -11.97 1.33
C CYS A 126 8.05 -11.09 0.24
N LYS A 127 7.21 -10.54 -0.65
CA LYS A 127 7.65 -9.62 -1.71
C LYS A 127 8.30 -8.35 -1.18
N LEU A 128 7.80 -7.80 -0.07
CA LEU A 128 8.37 -6.60 0.55
C LEU A 128 9.73 -6.86 1.21
N ASN A 129 10.00 -8.10 1.60
CA ASN A 129 11.27 -8.53 2.20
C ASN A 129 12.23 -9.17 1.18
N ASP A 130 11.94 -9.09 -0.12
CA ASP A 130 12.71 -9.74 -1.19
C ASP A 130 12.84 -11.28 -1.02
N ILE A 131 11.87 -11.92 -0.35
CA ILE A 131 11.81 -13.37 -0.16
C ILE A 131 10.90 -13.97 -1.24
N GLU A 132 11.34 -15.07 -1.86
CA GLU A 132 10.55 -15.81 -2.84
C GLU A 132 9.30 -16.42 -2.15
N PRO A 133 8.07 -16.00 -2.51
CA PRO A 133 6.87 -16.39 -1.77
C PRO A 133 6.59 -17.90 -1.78
N TYR A 134 6.90 -18.60 -2.88
CA TYR A 134 6.63 -20.03 -3.00
C TYR A 134 7.57 -20.86 -2.11
N ALA A 135 8.85 -20.51 -2.04
CA ALA A 135 9.84 -21.11 -1.15
C ALA A 135 9.44 -20.91 0.32
N TYR A 136 8.97 -19.71 0.68
CA TYR A 136 8.47 -19.43 2.03
C TYR A 136 7.27 -20.32 2.38
N LEU A 137 6.26 -20.37 1.51
CA LEU A 137 5.06 -21.21 1.75
C LEU A 137 5.41 -22.69 1.80
N ARG A 138 6.33 -23.17 0.97
CA ARG A 138 6.82 -24.55 1.00
C ARG A 138 7.50 -24.84 2.34
N MET A 139 8.41 -23.97 2.78
CA MET A 139 9.13 -24.12 4.03
C MET A 139 8.16 -24.17 5.22
N SER A 140 7.21 -23.23 5.29
CA SER A 140 6.16 -23.25 6.32
C SER A 140 5.34 -24.53 6.25
N CYS A 141 4.88 -24.95 5.07
CA CYS A 141 4.09 -26.18 4.96
C CYS A 141 4.88 -27.42 5.38
N SER A 142 6.17 -27.51 5.03
CA SER A 142 7.04 -28.62 5.43
C SER A 142 7.28 -28.64 6.94
N SER A 143 7.50 -27.49 7.56
CA SER A 143 7.73 -27.42 9.01
C SER A 143 6.47 -27.76 9.80
N TRP A 144 5.31 -27.31 9.33
CA TRP A 144 4.01 -27.66 9.91
C TRP A 144 3.70 -29.15 9.75
N SER A 145 4.12 -29.77 8.63
CA SER A 145 3.95 -31.21 8.43
C SER A 145 4.75 -32.05 9.43
N THR A 146 5.88 -31.57 9.93
CA THR A 146 6.69 -32.24 10.97
C THR A 146 6.15 -32.04 12.38
N ASP A 147 5.47 -30.91 12.65
CA ASP A 147 4.93 -30.57 13.97
C ASP A 147 3.49 -31.05 14.20
N ILE A 148 2.84 -31.64 13.19
CA ILE A 148 1.54 -32.29 13.35
C ILE A 148 1.80 -33.75 13.77
N PRO A 149 1.67 -34.13 15.06
CA PRO A 149 1.48 -35.53 15.38
C PRO A 149 0.24 -35.99 14.63
N SER A 150 0.38 -37.08 13.87
CA SER A 150 -0.62 -37.62 12.93
C SER A 150 -2.06 -37.22 13.26
N ILE A 151 -2.61 -36.26 12.52
CA ILE A 151 -4.02 -35.84 12.65
C ILE A 151 -4.99 -36.91 12.09
N ALA A 152 -4.47 -38.10 11.79
CA ALA A 152 -5.18 -39.26 11.29
C ALA A 152 -6.15 -39.91 12.31
N SER A 153 -6.35 -39.35 13.51
CA SER A 153 -7.24 -39.97 14.52
C SER A 153 -8.33 -39.09 15.13
N ARG A 154 -8.54 -37.84 14.72
CA ARG A 154 -9.61 -36.99 15.31
C ARG A 154 -10.60 -36.46 14.29
N ASN A 155 -11.57 -37.33 13.98
CA ASN A 155 -13.00 -37.03 13.81
C ASN A 155 -13.33 -35.69 13.13
N PHE A 156 -13.14 -35.62 11.82
CA PHE A 156 -13.79 -34.62 10.95
C PHE A 156 -15.26 -35.01 10.59
N CYS A 157 -15.79 -36.07 11.19
CA CYS A 157 -17.19 -36.49 11.02
C CYS A 157 -17.92 -36.44 12.37
N ARG A 158 -18.69 -35.36 12.63
CA ARG A 158 -20.00 -35.31 13.30
C ARG A 158 -20.28 -33.87 13.77
N GLY A 159 -21.25 -33.21 13.15
CA GLY A 159 -21.73 -31.92 13.62
C GLY A 159 -22.57 -31.12 12.62
N ALA A 160 -23.59 -31.74 12.00
CA ALA A 160 -24.67 -30.99 11.36
C ALA A 160 -25.98 -31.75 11.53
N GLY A 161 -26.52 -31.69 12.75
CA GLY A 161 -27.94 -31.86 13.00
C GLY A 161 -28.55 -30.48 13.17
N ARG A 162 -29.29 -30.03 12.15
CA ARG A 162 -30.56 -29.28 12.17
C ARG A 162 -30.95 -28.96 10.74
#